data_AF-F9WSU3-F1
#
_entry.id   AF-F9WSU3-F1
#
_cell.length_a   1.000
_cell.length_b   1.000
_cell.length_c   1.000
_cell.angle_alpha   90.00
_cell.angle_beta   90.00
_cell.angle_gamma   90.00
#
_symmetry.space_group_name_H-M   'P 1'
#
loop_
_entity.id
_entity.type
_entity.pdbx_description
1 polymer ?
#
loop_
_entity_poly.entity_id
_entity_poly.type
_entity_poly.pdbx_seq_one_letter_code
_entity_poly.pdbx_strand_id
1 'polypeptide(L)'
;MYIFYLPSGGEAGRVESYDKTAGVRRVMELSRAGKRGYMILDVKKYVDLPTHLPARLWGSIVLSSPNKKNFKVWRETNMGSRFLFINRYHSREMKAYFAWLRRADLAAAEGNAAVRAELEESWGVMEERMREVGHAPRYVFDDENYKTREAEAEVALKNLNKMDVSHFLDVFAGSVEWKDDGTTHCLVDLVRLGVGDSEDCGNRPVSVNVREKMLAKLHEIVASDPRIFNPEHYATTNGLVFEILVLAALQRPASAWRLLQGARILDSGARVQRRSVVETVVLASIANEQSTFRRVLCLYNSCQPEKTIACEPMVLYQCRSVNYPVIDGFFVVEDHSDQVVGAEQERGAPQRTVVLLQVTLAAEHHTDTSKLMLLMKALRAQFTNWEDFTRDAQWEMIYFLPNKAIKMSNRQRCSIPRGMEVNAGHKDAYKFWNTKVWQYQISVDATVSLVRALLPKK
;
A
#
# COMPACT_ATOMS: atom_id res chain seq x y z
N MET A 1 13.04 6.82 30.74
CA MET A 1 14.22 7.13 29.91
C MET A 1 15.14 5.94 29.97
N TYR A 2 15.52 5.40 28.81
CA TYR A 2 16.43 4.27 28.71
C TYR A 2 17.79 4.77 28.23
N ILE A 3 18.86 4.35 28.90
CA ILE A 3 20.24 4.74 28.58
C ILE A 3 20.97 3.48 28.14
N PHE A 4 21.47 3.50 26.90
CA PHE A 4 22.24 2.44 26.29
C PHE A 4 23.71 2.84 26.30
N TYR A 5 24.50 2.08 27.05
CA TYR A 5 25.94 2.29 27.13
C TYR A 5 26.65 1.53 26.01
N LEU A 6 27.46 2.23 25.22
CA LEU A 6 28.29 1.59 24.20
C LEU A 6 29.50 0.93 24.88
N PRO A 7 29.79 -0.34 24.56
CA PRO A 7 30.96 -1.00 25.12
C PRO A 7 32.23 -0.25 24.73
N SER A 8 33.05 0.10 25.73
CA SER A 8 34.36 0.73 25.53
C SER A 8 35.29 0.38 26.68
N GLY A 9 36.58 0.17 26.38
CA GLY A 9 37.61 -0.04 27.42
C GLY A 9 37.41 -1.27 28.32
N GLY A 10 36.83 -2.36 27.82
CA GLY A 10 36.60 -3.59 28.60
C GLY A 10 35.30 -3.63 29.41
N GLU A 11 34.48 -2.57 29.39
CA GLU A 11 33.15 -2.57 29.99
C GLU A 11 32.10 -3.14 29.02
N ALA A 12 31.29 -4.09 29.48
CA ALA A 12 30.16 -4.63 28.72
C ALA A 12 29.09 -3.56 28.49
N GLY A 13 28.48 -3.59 27.30
CA GLY A 13 27.30 -2.78 27.01
C GLY A 13 26.15 -3.17 27.95
N ARG A 14 25.38 -2.18 28.42
CA ARG A 14 24.23 -2.39 29.29
C ARG A 14 23.15 -1.34 29.04
N VAL A 15 21.94 -1.65 29.49
CA VAL A 15 20.78 -0.77 29.41
C VAL A 15 20.31 -0.43 30.82
N GLU A 16 20.17 0.85 31.12
CA GLU A 16 19.67 1.35 32.40
C GLU A 16 18.33 2.09 32.17
N SER A 17 17.35 1.91 33.06
CA SER A 17 16.06 2.61 33.01
C SER A 17 15.97 3.62 34.16
N TYR A 18 15.56 4.83 33.84
CA TYR A 18 15.42 5.94 34.79
C TYR A 18 14.17 6.77 34.53
N ASP A 19 13.65 7.39 35.58
CA ASP A 19 12.76 8.54 35.43
C ASP A 19 13.47 9.71 34.74
N LYS A 20 12.70 10.58 34.07
CA LYS A 20 13.23 11.64 33.19
C LYS A 20 14.36 12.45 33.83
N THR A 21 14.12 13.02 35.01
CA THR A 21 15.08 13.92 35.67
C THR A 21 16.35 13.19 36.11
N ALA A 22 16.20 11.98 36.66
CA ALA A 22 17.32 11.15 37.09
C ALA A 22 18.17 10.69 35.88
N GLY A 23 17.50 10.28 34.80
CA GLY A 23 18.17 9.86 33.56
C GLY A 23 18.96 10.99 32.90
N VAL A 24 18.42 12.21 32.87
CA VAL A 24 19.13 13.39 32.34
C VAL A 24 20.38 13.67 33.17
N ARG A 25 20.27 13.68 34.50
CA ARG A 25 21.43 13.85 35.39
C ARG A 25 22.48 12.79 35.13
N ARG A 26 22.06 11.53 34.99
CA ARG A 26 22.93 10.40 34.72
C ARG A 26 23.68 10.54 33.39
N VAL A 27 23.00 10.93 32.32
CA VAL A 27 23.66 11.18 31.02
C VAL A 27 24.65 12.33 31.11
N MET A 28 24.32 13.40 31.83
CA MET A 28 25.25 14.53 32.02
C MET A 28 26.51 14.11 32.79
N GLU A 29 26.39 13.29 33.82
CA GLU A 29 27.54 12.71 34.54
C GLU A 29 28.41 11.86 33.61
N LEU A 30 27.79 10.93 32.87
CA LEU A 30 28.50 10.06 31.95
C LEU A 30 29.19 10.86 30.83
N SER A 31 28.52 11.87 30.29
CA SER A 31 29.10 12.76 29.28
C SER A 31 30.31 13.53 29.83
N ARG A 32 30.28 14.01 31.08
CA ARG A 32 31.43 14.67 31.71
C ARG A 32 32.60 13.71 31.94
N ALA A 33 32.31 12.43 32.15
CA ALA A 33 33.31 11.37 32.22
C ALA A 33 33.82 10.90 30.84
N GLY A 34 33.43 11.56 29.74
CA GLY A 34 33.86 11.22 28.38
C GLY A 34 33.21 9.96 27.80
N LYS A 35 32.20 9.40 28.48
CA LYS A 35 31.46 8.23 28.02
C LYS A 35 30.50 8.58 26.88
N ARG A 36 30.26 7.61 25.99
CA ARG A 36 29.39 7.73 24.81
C ARG A 36 28.27 6.70 24.87
N GLY A 37 27.14 7.02 24.25
CA GLY A 37 25.99 6.11 24.23
C GLY A 37 24.77 6.68 23.54
N TYR A 38 23.64 6.00 23.73
CA TYR A 38 22.34 6.41 23.22
C TYR A 38 21.32 6.52 24.35
N MET A 39 20.34 7.40 24.19
CA MET A 39 19.19 7.49 25.09
C MET A 39 17.87 7.41 24.32
N ILE A 40 16.89 6.71 24.91
CA ILE A 40 15.50 6.72 24.45
C ILE A 40 14.64 7.42 25.51
N LEU A 41 13.99 8.49 25.09
CA LEU A 41 13.11 9.32 25.89
C LEU A 41 11.67 9.02 25.49
N ASP A 42 10.98 8.16 26.26
CA ASP A 42 9.54 7.96 26.14
C ASP A 42 8.79 8.99 26.99
N VAL A 43 8.09 9.91 26.33
CA VAL A 43 7.55 11.14 26.92
C VAL A 43 6.08 11.31 26.58
N LYS A 44 5.23 11.31 27.62
CA LYS A 44 3.78 11.55 27.52
C LYS A 44 3.46 12.96 27.03
N LYS A 45 2.26 13.14 26.43
CA LYS A 45 1.79 14.38 25.77
C LYS A 45 1.99 15.67 26.55
N TYR A 46 1.82 15.63 27.88
CA TYR A 46 1.85 16.81 28.76
C TYR A 46 3.14 16.95 29.57
N VAL A 47 4.16 16.14 29.27
CA VAL A 47 5.44 16.18 29.98
C VAL A 47 6.44 16.99 29.16
N ASP A 48 7.02 18.03 29.76
CA ASP A 48 8.04 18.85 29.09
C ASP A 48 9.30 18.02 28.79
N LEU A 49 9.87 18.21 27.60
CA LEU A 49 11.09 17.53 27.19
C LEU A 49 12.34 18.12 27.86
N PRO A 50 13.37 17.30 28.12
CA PRO A 50 14.66 17.81 28.58
C PRO A 50 15.36 18.62 27.48
N THR A 51 16.08 19.65 27.90
CA THR A 51 16.79 20.60 27.03
C THR A 51 18.30 20.48 27.20
N HIS A 52 19.07 20.92 26.21
CA HIS A 52 20.53 20.99 26.23
C HIS A 52 21.23 19.64 26.50
N LEU A 53 20.69 18.55 25.93
CA LEU A 53 21.34 17.24 26.03
C LEU A 53 22.69 17.22 25.30
N PRO A 54 23.67 16.40 25.75
CA PRO A 54 25.03 16.39 25.20
C PRO A 54 25.11 15.68 23.84
N ALA A 55 24.50 16.27 22.81
CA ALA A 55 24.29 15.68 21.48
C ALA A 55 25.58 15.30 20.71
N ARG A 56 26.75 15.84 21.10
CA ARG A 56 28.05 15.50 20.50
C ARG A 56 28.55 14.11 20.89
N LEU A 57 28.23 13.64 22.09
CA LEU A 57 28.71 12.37 22.64
C LEU A 57 27.58 11.35 22.84
N TRP A 58 26.34 11.83 22.88
CA TRP A 58 25.16 11.02 23.16
C TRP A 58 24.09 11.22 22.11
N GLY A 59 23.78 10.13 21.38
CA GLY A 59 22.61 10.09 20.50
C GLY A 59 21.31 10.01 21.30
N SER A 60 20.25 10.62 20.81
CA SER A 60 18.96 10.67 21.51
C SER A 60 17.80 10.39 20.56
N ILE A 61 16.93 9.46 20.95
CA ILE A 61 15.65 9.16 20.31
C ILE A 61 14.55 9.62 21.26
N VAL A 62 13.60 10.43 20.76
CA VAL A 62 12.43 10.84 21.52
C VAL A 62 11.20 10.15 20.94
N LEU A 63 10.52 9.40 21.79
CA LEU A 63 9.20 8.86 21.52
C LEU A 63 8.19 9.76 22.25
N SER A 64 7.43 10.56 21.50
CA SER A 64 6.40 11.41 22.07
C SER A 64 5.15 11.39 21.22
N SER A 65 3.99 11.59 21.84
CA SER A 65 2.75 11.86 21.11
C SER A 65 2.90 13.12 20.24
N PRO A 66 2.12 13.29 19.16
CA PRO A 66 2.17 14.47 18.33
C PRO A 66 1.83 15.75 19.12
N ASN A 67 2.84 16.46 19.62
CA ASN A 67 2.66 17.69 20.39
C ASN A 67 3.61 18.77 19.86
N LYS A 68 3.02 19.82 19.26
CA LYS A 68 3.75 20.94 18.65
C LYS A 68 4.72 21.62 19.63
N LYS A 69 4.35 21.77 20.91
CA LYS A 69 5.22 22.36 21.94
C LYS A 69 6.43 21.48 22.19
N ASN A 70 6.23 20.17 22.35
CA ASN A 70 7.32 19.22 22.53
C ASN A 70 8.27 19.21 21.33
N PHE A 71 7.73 19.13 20.11
CA PHE A 71 8.55 19.18 18.90
C PHE A 71 9.35 20.48 18.78
N LYS A 72 8.72 21.62 19.09
CA LYS A 72 9.39 22.93 19.05
C LYS A 72 10.54 22.98 20.05
N VAL A 73 10.29 22.62 21.32
CA VAL A 73 11.33 22.58 22.36
C VAL A 73 12.47 21.66 21.95
N TRP A 74 12.17 20.47 21.44
CA TRP A 74 13.21 19.51 21.02
C TRP A 74 14.06 20.04 19.88
N ARG A 75 13.42 20.56 18.82
CA ARG A 75 14.07 21.11 17.63
C ARG A 75 14.96 22.30 17.99
N GLU A 76 14.50 23.18 18.88
CA GLU A 76 15.20 24.43 19.20
C GLU A 76 16.32 24.23 20.24
N THR A 77 16.17 23.30 21.18
CA THR A 77 17.09 23.22 22.35
C THR A 77 18.09 22.07 22.28
N ASN A 78 17.88 21.07 21.41
CA ASN A 78 18.77 19.92 21.25
C ASN A 78 19.32 19.87 19.81
N MET A 79 20.35 20.71 19.56
CA MET A 79 21.00 20.84 18.24
C MET A 79 21.55 19.51 17.73
N GLY A 80 21.35 19.20 16.43
CA GLY A 80 21.78 17.95 15.80
C GLY A 80 20.70 16.87 15.69
N SER A 81 19.46 17.19 16.06
CA SER A 81 18.31 16.29 15.98
C SER A 81 17.94 15.97 14.52
N ARG A 82 17.99 14.69 14.17
CA ARG A 82 17.37 14.16 12.94
C ARG A 82 15.99 13.62 13.28
N PHE A 83 14.98 14.00 12.50
CA PHE A 83 13.68 13.36 12.58
C PHE A 83 13.78 11.99 11.89
N LEU A 84 13.61 10.93 12.67
CA LEU A 84 13.56 9.57 12.17
C LEU A 84 12.10 9.13 12.14
N PHE A 85 11.60 8.88 10.94
CA PHE A 85 10.30 8.25 10.77
C PHE A 85 10.49 6.75 10.93
N ILE A 86 9.96 6.21 12.03
CA ILE A 86 10.00 4.78 12.30
C ILE A 86 8.66 4.21 11.86
N ASN A 87 8.71 3.29 10.90
CA ASN A 87 7.54 2.52 10.52
C ASN A 87 7.03 1.71 11.71
N ARG A 88 5.74 1.38 11.69
CA ARG A 88 5.17 0.40 12.61
C ARG A 88 5.81 -0.97 12.40
N TYR A 89 5.63 -1.84 13.38
CA TYR A 89 6.16 -3.19 13.32
C TYR A 89 5.64 -3.92 12.08
N HIS A 90 6.50 -4.58 11.34
CA HIS A 90 6.10 -5.48 10.29
C HIS A 90 5.48 -6.75 10.90
N SER A 91 4.60 -7.46 10.19
CA SER A 91 4.03 -8.74 10.66
C SER A 91 5.10 -9.75 11.11
N ARG A 92 6.31 -9.68 10.51
CA ARG A 92 7.47 -10.50 10.92
C ARG A 92 8.02 -10.11 12.29
N GLU A 93 8.11 -8.82 12.57
CA GLU A 93 8.56 -8.31 13.87
C GLU A 93 7.51 -8.61 14.95
N MET A 94 6.22 -8.49 14.61
CA MET A 94 5.11 -8.91 15.47
C MET A 94 5.16 -10.41 15.75
N LYS A 95 5.49 -11.24 14.75
CA LYS A 95 5.67 -12.69 14.92
C LYS A 95 6.84 -13.03 15.82
N ALA A 96 7.96 -12.33 15.65
CA ALA A 96 9.12 -12.49 16.54
C ALA A 96 8.78 -12.08 17.99
N TYR A 97 8.03 -10.99 18.17
CA TYR A 97 7.56 -10.54 19.47
C TYR A 97 6.61 -11.55 20.12
N PHE A 98 5.65 -12.08 19.35
CA PHE A 98 4.76 -13.16 19.79
C PHE A 98 5.56 -14.39 20.22
N ALA A 99 6.53 -14.83 19.40
CA ALA A 99 7.38 -15.96 19.73
C ALA A 99 8.19 -15.73 21.01
N TRP A 100 8.68 -14.51 21.24
CA TRP A 100 9.38 -14.15 22.47
C TRP A 100 8.48 -14.20 23.71
N LEU A 101 7.25 -13.70 23.60
CA LEU A 101 6.26 -13.74 24.68
C LEU A 101 5.86 -15.19 25.01
N ARG A 102 5.63 -16.02 23.97
CA ARG A 102 5.22 -17.42 24.06
C ARG A 102 6.41 -18.40 24.10
N ARG A 103 7.62 -17.96 24.41
CA ARG A 103 8.85 -18.78 24.28
C ARG A 103 8.85 -20.08 25.10
N ALA A 104 8.19 -20.07 26.26
CA ALA A 104 8.06 -21.27 27.09
C ALA A 104 7.11 -22.30 26.46
N ASP A 105 6.01 -21.82 25.88
CA ASP A 105 5.04 -22.67 25.17
C ASP A 105 5.66 -23.23 23.88
N LEU A 106 6.47 -22.44 23.17
CA LEU A 106 7.23 -22.90 22.02
C LEU A 106 8.23 -24.01 22.39
N ALA A 107 8.88 -23.91 23.54
CA ALA A 107 9.73 -25.00 24.04
C ALA A 107 8.91 -26.25 24.40
N ALA A 108 7.71 -26.09 24.97
CA ALA A 108 6.81 -27.20 25.27
C ALA A 108 6.17 -27.83 24.02
N ALA A 109 6.10 -27.10 22.91
CA ALA A 109 5.50 -27.53 21.65
C ALA A 109 6.28 -28.64 20.94
N GLU A 110 7.58 -28.83 21.23
CA GLU A 110 8.47 -29.79 20.57
C GLU A 110 8.05 -31.28 20.74
N GLY A 111 7.08 -31.56 21.61
CA GLY A 111 6.45 -32.89 21.73
C GLY A 111 4.93 -32.87 21.85
N ASN A 112 4.29 -31.71 21.77
CA ASN A 112 2.87 -31.55 22.08
C ASN A 112 2.09 -30.91 20.93
N ALA A 113 1.28 -31.72 20.24
CA ALA A 113 0.47 -31.26 19.10
C ALA A 113 -0.64 -30.27 19.52
N ALA A 114 -1.19 -30.41 20.72
CA ALA A 114 -2.23 -29.50 21.21
C ALA A 114 -1.67 -28.09 21.48
N VAL A 115 -0.46 -28.01 22.05
CA VAL A 115 0.23 -26.72 22.25
C VAL A 115 0.59 -26.08 20.91
N ARG A 116 0.99 -26.86 19.90
CA ARG A 116 1.21 -26.34 18.54
C ARG A 116 -0.06 -25.76 17.93
N ALA A 117 -1.17 -26.49 18.01
CA ALA A 117 -2.45 -26.02 17.48
C ALA A 117 -2.93 -24.72 18.17
N GLU A 118 -2.81 -24.62 19.49
CA GLU A 118 -3.16 -23.40 20.22
C GLU A 118 -2.26 -22.22 19.85
N LEU A 119 -0.95 -22.44 19.66
CA LEU A 119 -0.04 -21.38 19.21
C LEU A 119 -0.38 -20.88 17.80
N GLU A 120 -0.78 -21.78 16.91
CA GLU A 120 -1.24 -21.43 15.56
C GLU A 120 -2.55 -20.64 15.58
N GLU A 121 -3.52 -21.07 16.38
CA GLU A 121 -4.79 -20.35 16.57
C GLU A 121 -4.56 -18.96 17.20
N SER A 122 -3.75 -18.89 18.25
CA SER A 122 -3.39 -17.64 18.92
C SER A 122 -2.70 -16.66 17.97
N TRP A 123 -1.78 -17.16 17.12
CA TRP A 123 -1.17 -16.33 16.07
C TRP A 123 -2.19 -15.86 15.04
N GLY A 124 -3.13 -16.72 14.62
CA GLY A 124 -4.22 -16.37 13.70
C GLY A 124 -5.07 -15.19 14.22
N VAL A 125 -5.40 -15.18 15.52
CA VAL A 125 -6.08 -14.04 16.16
C VAL A 125 -5.25 -12.75 16.07
N MET A 126 -3.93 -12.83 16.26
CA MET A 126 -3.06 -11.65 16.14
C MET A 126 -3.00 -11.14 14.69
N GLU A 127 -3.00 -12.03 13.71
CA GLU A 127 -3.05 -11.67 12.28
C GLU A 127 -4.34 -10.94 11.92
N GLU A 128 -5.47 -11.43 12.42
CA GLU A 128 -6.76 -10.75 12.28
C GLU A 128 -6.73 -9.37 12.94
N ARG A 129 -6.27 -9.24 14.19
CA ARG A 129 -6.17 -7.94 14.85
C ARG A 129 -5.27 -6.97 14.09
N MET A 130 -4.15 -7.43 13.54
CA MET A 130 -3.28 -6.59 12.69
C MET A 130 -4.00 -6.12 11.41
N ARG A 131 -4.85 -6.96 10.80
CA ARG A 131 -5.67 -6.60 9.64
C ARG A 131 -6.67 -5.49 9.99
N GLU A 132 -7.24 -5.56 11.19
CA GLU A 132 -8.30 -4.68 11.67
C GLU A 132 -7.78 -3.32 12.17
N VAL A 133 -6.78 -3.31 13.05
CA VAL A 133 -6.32 -2.09 13.75
C VAL A 133 -4.85 -1.73 13.51
N GLY A 134 -4.16 -2.50 12.66
CA GLY A 134 -2.77 -2.25 12.29
C GLY A 134 -1.76 -2.86 13.26
N HIS A 135 -0.47 -2.63 13.00
CA HIS A 135 0.62 -3.33 13.67
C HIS A 135 1.12 -2.66 14.96
N ALA A 136 0.19 -2.21 15.81
CA ALA A 136 0.56 -1.73 17.15
C ALA A 136 0.52 -2.89 18.15
N PRO A 137 1.64 -3.22 18.83
CA PRO A 137 1.64 -4.25 19.87
C PRO A 137 0.55 -4.04 20.93
N ARG A 138 0.31 -2.79 21.34
CA ARG A 138 -0.69 -2.45 22.36
C ARG A 138 -2.13 -2.81 21.98
N TYR A 139 -2.45 -2.84 20.69
CA TYR A 139 -3.81 -3.16 20.22
C TYR A 139 -3.88 -4.59 19.70
N VAL A 140 -2.76 -5.21 19.33
CA VAL A 140 -2.75 -6.58 18.80
C VAL A 140 -2.72 -7.58 19.95
N PHE A 141 -1.86 -7.38 20.96
CA PHE A 141 -1.66 -8.35 22.04
C PHE A 141 -2.61 -8.17 23.23
N ASP A 142 -3.52 -7.20 23.18
CA ASP A 142 -4.47 -6.89 24.26
C ASP A 142 -5.89 -6.76 23.69
N ASP A 143 -6.81 -7.59 24.20
CA ASP A 143 -8.17 -7.71 23.65
C ASP A 143 -9.04 -6.49 23.93
N GLU A 144 -8.89 -5.87 25.10
CA GLU A 144 -9.68 -4.69 25.46
C GLU A 144 -9.25 -3.49 24.61
N ASN A 145 -7.93 -3.26 24.53
CA ASN A 145 -7.35 -2.22 23.69
C ASN A 145 -7.66 -2.44 22.21
N TYR A 146 -7.67 -3.70 21.75
CA TYR A 146 -8.12 -4.07 20.40
C TYR A 146 -9.55 -3.57 20.13
N LYS A 147 -10.50 -3.98 20.98
CA LYS A 147 -11.93 -3.65 20.84
C LYS A 147 -12.18 -2.15 20.92
N THR A 148 -11.53 -1.46 21.86
CA THR A 148 -11.61 0.00 21.95
C THR A 148 -11.14 0.65 20.66
N ARG A 149 -10.00 0.19 20.13
CA ARG A 149 -9.42 0.74 18.91
C ARG A 149 -10.28 0.50 17.67
N GLU A 150 -10.85 -0.69 17.55
CA GLU A 150 -11.79 -1.02 16.49
C GLU A 150 -13.03 -0.11 16.53
N ALA A 151 -13.61 0.08 17.73
CA ALA A 151 -14.76 0.95 17.93
C ALA A 151 -14.45 2.43 17.62
N GLU A 152 -13.28 2.92 18.03
CA GLU A 152 -12.80 4.27 17.70
C GLU A 152 -12.72 4.48 16.17
N ALA A 153 -12.13 3.53 15.45
CA ALA A 153 -12.02 3.59 13.99
C ALA A 153 -13.40 3.57 13.33
N GLU A 154 -14.30 2.70 13.79
CA GLU A 154 -15.67 2.60 13.28
C GLU A 154 -16.47 3.90 13.48
N VAL A 155 -16.40 4.50 14.67
CA VAL A 155 -17.05 5.78 14.97
C VAL A 155 -16.47 6.90 14.13
N ALA A 156 -15.15 6.97 14.00
CA ALA A 156 -14.48 7.97 13.18
C ALA A 156 -14.93 7.87 11.70
N LEU A 157 -14.97 6.65 11.15
CA LEU A 157 -15.39 6.40 9.77
C LEU A 157 -16.87 6.71 9.53
N LYS A 158 -17.76 6.39 10.47
CA LYS A 158 -19.20 6.70 10.38
C LYS A 158 -19.47 8.20 10.35
N ASN A 159 -18.69 8.97 11.11
CA ASN A 159 -18.86 10.41 11.22
C ASN A 159 -18.23 11.21 10.07
N LEU A 160 -17.48 10.56 9.17
CA LEU A 160 -16.90 11.22 8.00
C LEU A 160 -18.00 11.79 7.10
N ASN A 161 -18.01 13.11 6.98
CA ASN A 161 -18.83 13.83 6.01
C ASN A 161 -17.99 14.29 4.81
N LYS A 162 -18.62 15.02 3.88
CA LYS A 162 -17.99 15.53 2.67
C LYS A 162 -16.78 16.46 2.93
N MET A 163 -16.88 17.36 3.90
CA MET A 163 -15.80 18.28 4.25
C MET A 163 -14.64 17.52 4.86
N ASP A 164 -14.93 16.56 5.72
CA ASP A 164 -13.92 15.69 6.34
C ASP A 164 -13.19 14.89 5.26
N VAL A 165 -13.89 14.31 4.30
CA VAL A 165 -13.24 13.52 3.24
C VAL A 165 -12.31 14.35 2.38
N SER A 166 -12.70 15.57 1.98
CA SER A 166 -11.77 16.46 1.24
C SER A 166 -10.51 16.74 2.07
N HIS A 167 -10.68 17.02 3.36
CA HIS A 167 -9.55 17.22 4.28
C HIS A 167 -8.69 15.97 4.44
N PHE A 168 -9.29 14.78 4.54
CA PHE A 168 -8.58 13.51 4.60
C PHE A 168 -7.80 13.24 3.32
N LEU A 169 -8.37 13.52 2.15
CA LEU A 169 -7.66 13.42 0.87
C LEU A 169 -6.49 14.41 0.82
N ASP A 170 -6.64 15.63 1.33
CA ASP A 170 -5.55 16.60 1.44
C ASP A 170 -4.44 16.13 2.40
N VAL A 171 -4.81 15.54 3.54
CA VAL A 171 -3.87 14.94 4.49
C VAL A 171 -3.14 13.77 3.86
N PHE A 172 -3.85 12.85 3.21
CA PHE A 172 -3.25 11.72 2.51
C PHE A 172 -2.39 12.17 1.34
N ALA A 173 -2.76 13.25 0.65
CA ALA A 173 -1.96 13.84 -0.43
C ALA A 173 -0.70 14.56 0.11
N GLY A 174 -0.62 14.81 1.42
CA GLY A 174 0.44 15.63 2.02
C GLY A 174 0.29 17.12 1.71
N SER A 175 -0.87 17.55 1.19
CA SER A 175 -1.20 18.95 0.91
C SER A 175 -1.44 19.75 2.19
N VAL A 176 -1.87 19.07 3.27
CA VAL A 176 -2.12 19.67 4.58
C VAL A 176 -1.49 18.80 5.67
N GLU A 177 -0.85 19.44 6.65
CA GLU A 177 -0.38 18.76 7.85
C GLU A 177 -1.58 18.28 8.67
N TRP A 178 -1.57 16.99 9.00
CA TRP A 178 -2.52 16.44 9.96
C TRP A 178 -2.29 17.04 11.36
N LYS A 179 -3.37 17.45 12.01
CA LYS A 179 -3.40 17.92 13.41
C LYS A 179 -4.18 16.92 14.28
N ASP A 180 -3.67 16.63 15.47
CA ASP A 180 -4.36 15.80 16.46
C ASP A 180 -5.75 16.39 16.79
N ASP A 181 -6.77 15.81 16.17
CA ASP A 181 -8.20 16.15 16.25
C ASP A 181 -9.01 15.07 16.99
N GLY A 182 -8.32 14.09 17.59
CA GLY A 182 -8.91 12.97 18.31
C GLY A 182 -9.39 11.82 17.43
N THR A 183 -9.63 12.02 16.13
CA THR A 183 -10.22 10.99 15.24
C THR A 183 -9.21 10.43 14.23
N THR A 184 -8.31 11.25 13.73
CA THR A 184 -7.42 10.81 12.65
C THR A 184 -6.36 9.80 13.11
N HIS A 185 -6.00 9.81 14.39
CA HIS A 185 -4.99 8.90 14.92
C HIS A 185 -5.40 7.43 14.85
N CYS A 186 -6.71 7.11 14.76
CA CYS A 186 -7.23 5.74 14.53
C CYS A 186 -7.42 5.36 13.07
N LEU A 187 -7.13 6.31 12.17
CA LEU A 187 -7.39 6.19 10.76
C LEU A 187 -6.10 6.25 9.93
N VAL A 188 -5.14 7.05 10.37
CA VAL A 188 -3.94 7.40 9.63
C VAL A 188 -2.70 7.10 10.46
N ASP A 189 -1.73 6.46 9.81
CA ASP A 189 -0.37 6.26 10.29
C ASP A 189 0.60 7.07 9.41
N LEU A 190 1.66 7.58 10.03
CA LEU A 190 2.78 8.20 9.34
C LEU A 190 3.85 7.13 9.08
N VAL A 191 4.14 6.85 7.81
CA VAL A 191 5.13 5.85 7.40
C VAL A 191 6.31 6.51 6.69
N ARG A 192 7.48 5.91 6.82
CA ARG A 192 8.67 6.18 6.01
C ARG A 192 8.48 5.61 4.60
N LEU A 193 8.72 6.44 3.58
CA LEU A 193 8.51 6.10 2.16
C LEU A 193 9.78 5.70 1.39
N GLY A 194 10.97 5.98 1.92
CA GLY A 194 12.23 5.81 1.19
C GLY A 194 13.28 4.93 1.87
N VAL A 195 14.13 4.31 1.04
CA VAL A 195 15.41 3.68 1.41
C VAL A 195 16.50 4.42 0.61
N GLY A 196 17.20 5.36 1.25
CA GLY A 196 18.17 6.26 0.60
C GLY A 196 18.65 7.37 1.53
N ASP A 197 19.39 8.35 0.99
CA ASP A 197 20.00 9.45 1.75
C ASP A 197 19.00 10.54 2.21
N SER A 198 17.77 10.54 1.68
CA SER A 198 16.65 11.38 2.14
C SER A 198 15.65 10.59 3.00
N GLU A 199 15.30 11.16 4.15
CA GLU A 199 14.26 10.62 5.04
C GLU A 199 12.90 11.22 4.66
N ASP A 200 12.15 10.53 3.80
CA ASP A 200 10.80 10.92 3.39
C ASP A 200 9.72 10.13 4.15
N CYS A 201 8.62 10.79 4.47
CA CYS A 201 7.44 10.20 5.10
C CYS A 201 6.14 10.50 4.36
N GLY A 202 5.13 9.68 4.57
CA GLY A 202 3.78 9.92 4.06
C GLY A 202 2.72 9.28 4.92
N ASN A 203 1.50 9.76 4.76
CA ASN A 203 0.34 9.25 5.47
C ASN A 203 -0.18 7.98 4.78
N ARG A 204 -0.44 6.93 5.55
CA ARG A 204 -1.07 5.68 5.10
C ARG A 204 -2.22 5.33 6.04
N PRO A 205 -3.23 4.58 5.59
CA PRO A 205 -4.22 4.01 6.50
C PRO A 205 -3.53 3.13 7.56
N VAL A 206 -4.02 3.18 8.80
CA VAL A 206 -3.43 2.41 9.93
C VAL A 206 -3.47 0.89 9.71
N SER A 207 -4.48 0.41 8.99
CA SER A 207 -4.72 -1.03 8.77
C SER A 207 -5.35 -1.29 7.41
N VAL A 208 -5.40 -2.57 7.05
CA VAL A 208 -6.07 -3.02 5.84
C VAL A 208 -7.56 -2.67 5.93
N ASN A 209 -8.26 -3.10 6.99
CA ASN A 209 -9.69 -2.87 7.15
C ASN A 209 -10.05 -1.37 7.16
N VAL A 210 -9.26 -0.55 7.84
CA VAL A 210 -9.48 0.91 7.83
C VAL A 210 -9.38 1.46 6.40
N ARG A 211 -8.39 1.04 5.61
CA ARG A 211 -8.32 1.43 4.18
C ARG A 211 -9.59 1.02 3.44
N GLU A 212 -10.12 -0.17 3.69
CA GLU A 212 -11.34 -0.65 3.00
C GLU A 212 -12.54 0.21 3.31
N LYS A 213 -12.78 0.47 4.60
CA LYS A 213 -13.91 1.27 5.06
C LYS A 213 -13.78 2.72 4.60
N MET A 214 -12.58 3.28 4.60
CA MET A 214 -12.31 4.59 3.99
C MET A 214 -12.69 4.62 2.51
N LEU A 215 -12.28 3.60 1.74
CA LEU A 215 -12.61 3.50 0.32
C LEU A 215 -14.12 3.37 0.11
N ALA A 216 -14.81 2.55 0.91
CA ALA A 216 -16.26 2.41 0.86
C ALA A 216 -16.98 3.75 1.17
N LYS A 217 -16.50 4.48 2.18
CA LYS A 217 -17.06 5.78 2.55
C LYS A 217 -16.81 6.84 1.48
N LEU A 218 -15.62 6.84 0.88
CA LEU A 218 -15.30 7.68 -0.28
C LEU A 218 -16.24 7.37 -1.46
N HIS A 219 -16.52 6.10 -1.73
CA HIS A 219 -17.48 5.69 -2.76
C HIS A 219 -18.89 6.23 -2.51
N GLU A 220 -19.39 6.16 -1.28
CA GLU A 220 -20.69 6.72 -0.88
C GLU A 220 -20.74 8.24 -1.10
N ILE A 221 -19.69 8.94 -0.66
CA ILE A 221 -19.61 10.41 -0.76
C ILE A 221 -19.44 10.86 -2.21
N VAL A 222 -18.63 10.17 -3.01
CA VAL A 222 -18.47 10.45 -4.44
C VAL A 222 -19.77 10.15 -5.20
N ALA A 223 -20.53 9.13 -4.79
CA ALA A 223 -21.84 8.85 -5.37
C ALA A 223 -22.84 9.99 -5.16
N SER A 224 -22.76 10.68 -4.02
CA SER A 224 -23.63 11.82 -3.68
C SER A 224 -23.12 13.17 -4.21
N ASP A 225 -21.81 13.37 -4.32
CA ASP A 225 -21.21 14.57 -4.91
C ASP A 225 -19.94 14.27 -5.73
N PRO A 226 -20.10 14.06 -7.05
CA PRO A 226 -18.98 13.68 -7.90
C PRO A 226 -17.94 14.79 -8.14
N ARG A 227 -18.16 16.02 -7.65
CA ARG A 227 -17.19 17.13 -7.77
C ARG A 227 -15.95 16.96 -6.90
N ILE A 228 -16.05 16.14 -5.84
CA ILE A 228 -14.94 15.78 -4.96
C ILE A 228 -13.92 14.91 -5.73
N PHE A 229 -14.37 14.28 -6.82
CA PHE A 229 -13.58 13.41 -7.66
C PHE A 229 -12.78 14.19 -8.70
N ASN A 230 -11.59 14.67 -8.31
CA ASN A 230 -10.59 15.22 -9.22
C ASN A 230 -9.23 14.53 -9.00
N PRO A 231 -8.98 13.38 -9.64
CA PRO A 231 -7.72 12.65 -9.47
C PRO A 231 -6.49 13.53 -9.78
N GLU A 232 -6.59 14.40 -10.79
CA GLU A 232 -5.50 15.30 -11.17
C GLU A 232 -5.15 16.32 -10.07
N HIS A 233 -6.11 16.73 -9.24
CA HIS A 233 -5.84 17.62 -8.09
C HIS A 233 -4.98 16.94 -7.02
N TYR A 234 -5.19 15.64 -6.81
CA TYR A 234 -4.52 14.86 -5.78
C TYR A 234 -3.33 14.04 -6.30
N ALA A 235 -2.82 14.37 -7.48
CA ALA A 235 -1.59 13.82 -8.04
C ALA A 235 -0.33 14.45 -7.39
N THR A 236 -0.25 14.39 -6.07
CA THR A 236 0.84 14.94 -5.25
C THR A 236 1.93 13.90 -4.97
N THR A 237 3.02 14.30 -4.31
CA THR A 237 4.29 13.54 -4.24
C THR A 237 4.20 12.07 -3.82
N ASN A 238 3.17 11.63 -3.08
CA ASN A 238 3.06 10.23 -2.63
C ASN A 238 2.15 9.33 -3.46
N GLY A 239 1.39 9.86 -4.43
CA GLY A 239 0.57 9.09 -5.39
C GLY A 239 -0.59 8.28 -4.82
N LEU A 240 -0.72 8.15 -3.49
CA LEU A 240 -1.68 7.28 -2.84
C LEU A 240 -3.12 7.70 -3.15
N VAL A 241 -3.41 8.99 -3.05
CA VAL A 241 -4.76 9.51 -3.29
C VAL A 241 -5.12 9.41 -4.77
N PHE A 242 -4.16 9.64 -5.65
CA PHE A 242 -4.34 9.45 -7.08
C PHE A 242 -4.68 7.99 -7.43
N GLU A 243 -3.94 7.01 -6.88
CA GLU A 243 -4.22 5.58 -7.00
C GLU A 243 -5.65 5.25 -6.53
N ILE A 244 -5.99 5.67 -5.31
CA ILE A 244 -7.31 5.46 -4.71
C ILE A 244 -8.42 5.99 -5.61
N LEU A 245 -8.28 7.21 -6.11
CA LEU A 245 -9.29 7.85 -6.94
C LEU A 245 -9.41 7.13 -8.28
N VAL A 246 -8.31 6.91 -9.01
CA VAL A 246 -8.36 6.21 -10.31
C VAL A 246 -9.02 4.84 -10.18
N LEU A 247 -8.61 4.04 -9.18
CA LEU A 247 -9.21 2.73 -8.91
C LEU A 247 -10.69 2.83 -8.53
N ALA A 248 -11.11 3.87 -7.82
CA ALA A 248 -12.51 4.11 -7.49
C ALA A 248 -13.36 4.49 -8.72
N ALA A 249 -12.84 5.32 -9.64
CA ALA A 249 -13.56 5.65 -10.87
C ALA A 249 -13.70 4.46 -11.81
N LEU A 250 -12.73 3.53 -11.85
CA LEU A 250 -12.91 2.30 -12.61
C LEU A 250 -14.11 1.47 -12.13
N GLN A 251 -14.54 1.62 -10.86
CA GLN A 251 -15.73 0.92 -10.36
C GLN A 251 -17.05 1.55 -10.84
N ARG A 252 -17.02 2.78 -11.35
CA ARG A 252 -18.22 3.52 -11.75
C ARG A 252 -18.47 3.37 -13.24
N PRO A 253 -19.61 2.84 -13.68
CA PRO A 253 -19.93 2.66 -15.10
C PRO A 253 -19.63 3.89 -15.96
N ALA A 254 -20.16 5.04 -15.56
CA ALA A 254 -20.04 6.31 -16.29
C ALA A 254 -18.60 6.87 -16.35
N SER A 255 -17.71 6.42 -15.47
CA SER A 255 -16.32 6.90 -15.38
C SER A 255 -15.33 5.92 -15.97
N ALA A 256 -15.56 4.62 -15.76
CA ALA A 256 -14.70 3.55 -16.24
C ALA A 256 -14.49 3.64 -17.75
N TRP A 257 -15.56 3.88 -18.51
CA TRP A 257 -15.43 4.00 -19.96
C TRP A 257 -14.58 5.21 -20.38
N ARG A 258 -14.71 6.37 -19.71
CA ARG A 258 -13.88 7.55 -19.99
C ARG A 258 -12.43 7.33 -19.59
N LEU A 259 -12.23 6.67 -18.44
CA LEU A 259 -10.90 6.33 -17.95
C LEU A 259 -10.17 5.36 -18.85
N LEU A 260 -10.87 4.41 -19.47
CA LEU A 260 -10.25 3.39 -20.32
C LEU A 260 -10.09 3.84 -21.78
N GLN A 261 -10.45 5.09 -22.11
CA GLN A 261 -10.23 5.67 -23.44
C GLN A 261 -8.84 6.27 -23.61
N GLY A 262 -8.36 6.27 -24.86
CA GLY A 262 -7.14 6.96 -25.22
C GLY A 262 -5.89 6.22 -24.77
N ALA A 263 -5.93 4.88 -24.78
CA ALA A 263 -4.79 4.05 -24.45
C ALA A 263 -3.71 4.23 -25.53
N ARG A 264 -2.57 4.78 -25.12
CA ARG A 264 -1.42 4.99 -26.01
C ARG A 264 -0.41 3.89 -25.81
N ILE A 265 -0.06 3.19 -26.88
CA ILE A 265 0.94 2.13 -26.82
C ILE A 265 2.32 2.69 -26.39
N LEU A 266 3.01 1.96 -25.53
CA LEU A 266 4.40 2.21 -25.17
C LEU A 266 5.27 1.35 -26.07
N ASP A 267 5.73 1.95 -27.17
CA ASP A 267 6.40 1.23 -28.26
C ASP A 267 7.83 0.79 -27.88
N SER A 268 8.24 -0.30 -28.50
CA SER A 268 9.60 -0.86 -28.51
C SER A 268 10.36 -0.60 -29.82
N GLY A 269 9.79 0.21 -30.74
CA GLY A 269 10.41 0.61 -32.00
C GLY A 269 9.85 -0.10 -33.24
N ALA A 270 8.65 -0.68 -33.16
CA ALA A 270 7.98 -1.29 -34.32
C ALA A 270 6.69 -0.53 -34.65
N ARG A 271 6.52 -0.14 -35.92
CA ARG A 271 5.35 0.59 -36.48
C ARG A 271 4.02 -0.20 -36.43
N VAL A 272 3.82 -1.08 -35.46
CA VAL A 272 2.57 -1.83 -35.25
C VAL A 272 1.73 -1.06 -34.25
N GLN A 273 0.76 -0.31 -34.77
CA GLN A 273 -0.25 0.37 -33.96
C GLN A 273 -1.28 -0.66 -33.50
N ARG A 274 -0.94 -1.45 -32.47
CA ARG A 274 -1.88 -2.39 -31.84
C ARG A 274 -2.80 -1.63 -30.90
N ARG A 275 -4.10 -1.78 -31.10
CA ARG A 275 -5.14 -1.20 -30.23
C ARG A 275 -5.28 -2.07 -28.97
N SER A 276 -5.41 -1.43 -27.81
CA SER A 276 -5.66 -2.16 -26.56
C SER A 276 -7.07 -2.76 -26.53
N VAL A 277 -7.21 -3.93 -25.91
CA VAL A 277 -8.52 -4.58 -25.71
C VAL A 277 -9.51 -3.69 -24.97
N VAL A 278 -9.01 -2.80 -24.09
CA VAL A 278 -9.90 -1.92 -23.30
C VAL A 278 -10.65 -0.94 -24.17
N GLU A 279 -10.06 -0.50 -25.29
CA GLU A 279 -10.76 0.41 -26.21
C GLU A 279 -11.91 -0.29 -26.94
N THR A 280 -11.76 -1.59 -27.25
CA THR A 280 -12.83 -2.41 -27.83
C THR A 280 -13.96 -2.63 -26.84
N VAL A 281 -13.62 -2.99 -25.60
CA VAL A 281 -14.60 -3.18 -24.51
C VAL A 281 -15.38 -1.91 -24.25
N VAL A 282 -14.70 -0.76 -24.18
CA VAL A 282 -15.34 0.54 -23.95
C VAL A 282 -16.36 0.87 -25.04
N LEU A 283 -16.03 0.65 -26.31
CA LEU A 283 -16.96 0.89 -27.42
C LEU A 283 -18.23 0.05 -27.29
N ALA A 284 -18.09 -1.24 -26.94
CA ALA A 284 -19.23 -2.12 -26.70
C ALA A 284 -20.06 -1.70 -25.47
N SER A 285 -19.42 -1.30 -24.37
CA SER A 285 -20.14 -0.83 -23.16
C SER A 285 -20.94 0.45 -23.43
N ILE A 286 -20.40 1.39 -24.21
CA ILE A 286 -21.10 2.63 -24.59
C ILE A 286 -22.32 2.30 -25.46
N ALA A 287 -22.17 1.43 -26.45
CA ALA A 287 -23.25 1.07 -27.37
C ALA A 287 -24.43 0.39 -26.65
N ASN A 288 -24.17 -0.35 -25.58
CA ASN A 288 -25.17 -1.14 -24.86
C ASN A 288 -25.63 -0.52 -23.53
N GLU A 289 -25.18 0.69 -23.18
CA GLU A 289 -25.46 1.38 -21.90
C GLU A 289 -25.17 0.52 -20.65
N GLN A 290 -24.17 -0.37 -20.74
CA GLN A 290 -23.85 -1.32 -19.67
C GLN A 290 -22.69 -0.85 -18.79
N SER A 291 -22.65 -1.37 -17.57
CA SER A 291 -21.50 -1.21 -16.68
C SER A 291 -20.26 -1.90 -17.26
N THR A 292 -19.13 -1.19 -17.29
CA THR A 292 -17.86 -1.75 -17.79
C THR A 292 -17.42 -2.98 -17.01
N PHE A 293 -17.67 -3.02 -15.69
CA PHE A 293 -17.38 -4.20 -14.87
C PHE A 293 -18.66 -4.77 -14.27
N ARG A 294 -18.72 -6.08 -14.09
CA ARG A 294 -19.86 -6.80 -13.49
C ARG A 294 -19.86 -6.65 -11.97
N ARG A 295 -18.67 -6.66 -11.35
CA ARG A 295 -18.44 -6.44 -9.92
C ARG A 295 -16.96 -6.10 -9.68
N VAL A 296 -16.66 -5.70 -8.44
CA VAL A 296 -15.29 -5.41 -7.98
C VAL A 296 -14.98 -6.33 -6.80
N LEU A 297 -13.81 -6.95 -6.81
CA LEU A 297 -13.32 -7.81 -5.72
C LEU A 297 -11.95 -7.32 -5.24
N CYS A 298 -11.75 -7.33 -3.94
CA CYS A 298 -10.47 -6.93 -3.35
C CYS A 298 -9.67 -8.18 -2.98
N LEU A 299 -8.43 -8.24 -3.44
CA LEU A 299 -7.52 -9.34 -3.17
C LEU A 299 -6.62 -8.98 -1.98
N TYR A 300 -6.76 -9.75 -0.91
CA TYR A 300 -5.96 -9.65 0.30
C TYR A 300 -4.96 -10.79 0.36
N ASN A 301 -3.75 -10.48 0.83
CA ASN A 301 -2.69 -11.46 1.04
C ASN A 301 -2.50 -12.44 -0.13
N SER A 302 -2.40 -11.92 -1.37
CA SER A 302 -2.50 -12.79 -2.57
C SER A 302 -1.37 -13.82 -2.69
N CYS A 303 -0.32 -13.74 -1.86
CA CYS A 303 0.69 -14.80 -1.75
C CYS A 303 0.23 -16.01 -0.92
N GLN A 304 -0.77 -15.84 -0.04
CA GLN A 304 -1.40 -16.85 0.83
C GLN A 304 -2.89 -16.50 1.04
N PRO A 305 -3.73 -16.70 0.01
CA PRO A 305 -5.14 -16.39 0.11
C PRO A 305 -5.84 -17.35 1.08
N GLU A 306 -6.67 -16.81 1.98
CA GLU A 306 -7.50 -17.59 2.92
C GLU A 306 -8.54 -18.44 2.19
N LYS A 307 -9.00 -17.96 1.02
CA LYS A 307 -9.98 -18.65 0.17
C LYS A 307 -9.65 -18.41 -1.30
N THR A 308 -9.57 -19.50 -2.06
CA THR A 308 -9.44 -19.46 -3.52
C THR A 308 -10.81 -19.23 -4.16
N ILE A 309 -10.84 -18.44 -5.24
CA ILE A 309 -12.07 -18.13 -5.98
C ILE A 309 -11.90 -18.45 -7.47
N ALA A 310 -12.99 -18.54 -8.23
CA ALA A 310 -12.87 -18.60 -9.69
C ALA A 310 -12.57 -17.19 -10.23
N CYS A 311 -11.66 -17.09 -11.19
CA CYS A 311 -11.48 -15.90 -11.99
C CYS A 311 -12.67 -15.76 -12.93
N GLU A 312 -13.31 -14.59 -12.95
CA GLU A 312 -14.48 -14.27 -13.76
C GLU A 312 -14.14 -13.13 -14.74
N PRO A 313 -14.57 -13.21 -16.02
CA PRO A 313 -14.40 -12.12 -16.96
C PRO A 313 -15.14 -10.86 -16.49
N MET A 314 -14.57 -9.70 -16.79
CA MET A 314 -15.13 -8.38 -16.51
C MET A 314 -15.38 -8.12 -15.01
N VAL A 315 -14.62 -8.80 -14.14
CA VAL A 315 -14.51 -8.48 -12.72
C VAL A 315 -13.21 -7.72 -12.46
N LEU A 316 -13.31 -6.56 -11.81
CA LEU A 316 -12.14 -5.77 -11.43
C LEU A 316 -11.57 -6.28 -10.10
N TYR A 317 -10.38 -6.88 -10.15
CA TYR A 317 -9.65 -7.36 -8.99
C TYR A 317 -8.65 -6.30 -8.53
N GLN A 318 -8.84 -5.74 -7.32
CA GLN A 318 -7.96 -4.71 -6.75
C GLN A 318 -6.97 -5.30 -5.77
N CYS A 319 -5.69 -4.97 -5.93
CA CYS A 319 -4.62 -5.44 -5.07
C CYS A 319 -4.47 -4.47 -3.89
N ARG A 320 -4.88 -4.88 -2.67
CA ARG A 320 -4.86 -3.97 -1.51
C ARG A 320 -3.62 -4.06 -0.61
N SER A 321 -2.64 -4.88 -0.97
CA SER A 321 -1.37 -4.97 -0.27
C SER A 321 -0.51 -3.73 -0.52
N VAL A 322 0.01 -3.13 0.56
CA VAL A 322 0.90 -1.95 0.54
C VAL A 322 2.20 -2.21 -0.25
N ASN A 323 2.53 -3.49 -0.52
CA ASN A 323 3.75 -3.92 -1.22
C ASN A 323 3.45 -4.84 -2.40
N TYR A 324 2.28 -4.72 -3.05
CA TYR A 324 1.96 -5.59 -4.17
C TYR A 324 2.96 -5.35 -5.32
N PRO A 325 3.71 -6.39 -5.77
CA PRO A 325 4.69 -6.18 -6.80
C PRO A 325 3.97 -5.90 -8.12
N VAL A 326 4.33 -4.79 -8.76
CA VAL A 326 4.07 -4.48 -10.18
C VAL A 326 2.68 -3.92 -10.52
N ILE A 327 1.59 -4.28 -9.82
CA ILE A 327 0.22 -3.87 -10.21
C ILE A 327 -0.63 -3.40 -9.02
N ASP A 328 -1.60 -2.52 -9.29
CA ASP A 328 -2.59 -2.05 -8.31
C ASP A 328 -3.96 -2.73 -8.51
N GLY A 329 -4.17 -3.37 -9.66
CA GLY A 329 -5.32 -4.23 -9.93
C GLY A 329 -5.22 -4.89 -11.30
N PHE A 330 -6.20 -5.73 -11.62
CA PHE A 330 -6.32 -6.34 -12.95
C PHE A 330 -7.76 -6.79 -13.23
N PHE A 331 -8.04 -7.14 -14.48
CA PHE A 331 -9.26 -7.85 -14.88
C PHE A 331 -8.99 -8.71 -16.11
N VAL A 332 -9.96 -9.55 -16.47
CA VAL A 332 -9.89 -10.38 -17.68
C VAL A 332 -11.01 -10.01 -18.64
N VAL A 333 -10.68 -9.86 -19.91
CA VAL A 333 -11.63 -9.74 -21.01
C VAL A 333 -11.70 -11.07 -21.73
N GLU A 334 -12.91 -11.53 -22.02
CA GLU A 334 -13.18 -12.70 -22.85
C GLU A 334 -13.97 -12.22 -24.06
N ASP A 335 -13.38 -12.35 -25.25
CA ASP A 335 -14.02 -11.99 -26.51
C ASP A 335 -14.53 -13.24 -27.24
N HIS A 336 -15.73 -13.11 -27.78
CA HIS A 336 -16.44 -14.14 -28.55
C HIS A 336 -16.68 -13.70 -30.01
N SER A 337 -16.12 -12.56 -30.43
CA SER A 337 -16.49 -11.86 -31.67
C SER A 337 -16.10 -12.56 -32.98
N ASP A 338 -15.16 -13.51 -32.98
CA ASP A 338 -14.75 -14.25 -34.19
C ASP A 338 -15.70 -15.40 -34.61
N GLN A 339 -16.91 -15.50 -34.03
CA GLN A 339 -17.81 -16.65 -34.21
C GLN A 339 -18.89 -16.52 -35.30
N VAL A 340 -18.77 -15.58 -36.24
CA VAL A 340 -19.70 -15.47 -37.39
C VAL A 340 -18.98 -15.73 -38.71
N VAL A 341 -18.60 -16.98 -38.96
CA VAL A 341 -18.47 -17.52 -40.32
C VAL A 341 -19.08 -18.92 -40.31
N GLY A 342 -19.90 -19.22 -41.33
CA GLY A 342 -20.95 -20.22 -41.27
C GLY A 342 -20.50 -21.68 -41.21
N ALA A 343 -21.50 -22.50 -40.87
CA ALA A 343 -21.57 -23.97 -40.95
C ALA A 343 -20.69 -24.76 -39.97
N GLU A 344 -21.37 -25.39 -39.00
CA GLU A 344 -21.03 -26.65 -38.32
C GLU A 344 -19.55 -27.09 -38.31
N GLN A 345 -18.71 -26.44 -37.50
CA GLN A 345 -17.44 -27.04 -37.07
C GLN A 345 -17.00 -26.40 -35.73
N GLU A 346 -16.76 -27.25 -34.73
CA GLU A 346 -16.10 -27.04 -33.43
C GLU A 346 -15.98 -25.59 -32.90
N ARG A 347 -16.72 -25.27 -31.83
CA ARG A 347 -16.52 -24.02 -31.07
C ARG A 347 -15.06 -23.93 -30.59
N GLY A 348 -14.25 -23.08 -31.22
CA GLY A 348 -12.93 -22.70 -30.73
C GLY A 348 -13.04 -22.01 -29.36
N ALA A 349 -12.00 -22.16 -28.52
CA ALA A 349 -11.95 -21.51 -27.23
C ALA A 349 -11.97 -19.96 -27.38
N PRO A 350 -12.67 -19.23 -26.51
CA PRO A 350 -12.75 -17.77 -26.59
C PRO A 350 -11.39 -17.11 -26.38
N GLN A 351 -11.13 -16.00 -27.07
CA GLN A 351 -9.86 -15.29 -26.91
C GLN A 351 -9.90 -14.47 -25.62
N ARG A 352 -8.93 -14.75 -24.72
CA ARG A 352 -8.83 -14.09 -23.42
C ARG A 352 -7.69 -13.09 -23.40
N THR A 353 -7.92 -11.97 -22.73
CA THR A 353 -6.87 -10.97 -22.47
C THR A 353 -6.86 -10.61 -20.99
N VAL A 354 -5.71 -10.80 -20.34
CA VAL A 354 -5.47 -10.33 -18.98
C VAL A 354 -4.97 -8.89 -19.03
N VAL A 355 -5.71 -7.98 -18.41
CA VAL A 355 -5.38 -6.55 -18.36
C VAL A 355 -4.91 -6.19 -16.96
N LEU A 356 -3.60 -5.95 -16.83
CA LEU A 356 -2.94 -5.51 -15.62
C LEU A 356 -2.99 -3.97 -15.53
N LEU A 357 -3.23 -3.44 -14.34
CA LEU A 357 -3.38 -2.00 -14.09
C LEU A 357 -2.33 -1.52 -13.11
N GLN A 358 -1.70 -0.38 -13.41
CA GLN A 358 -0.84 0.33 -12.49
C GLN A 358 -1.10 1.83 -12.55
N VAL A 359 -1.33 2.44 -11.39
CA VAL A 359 -1.50 3.88 -11.23
C VAL A 359 -0.18 4.46 -10.71
N THR A 360 0.38 5.42 -11.41
CA THR A 360 1.69 5.95 -11.05
C THR A 360 1.86 7.42 -11.40
N LEU A 361 2.72 8.10 -10.65
CA LEU A 361 3.16 9.46 -10.93
C LEU A 361 4.51 9.50 -11.64
N ALA A 362 5.22 8.38 -11.65
CA ALA A 362 6.55 8.30 -12.21
C ALA A 362 6.50 8.18 -13.73
N ALA A 363 7.39 8.89 -14.43
CA ALA A 363 7.56 8.76 -15.87
C ALA A 363 8.18 7.40 -16.26
N GLU A 364 8.77 6.70 -15.30
CA GLU A 364 9.34 5.37 -15.46
C GLU A 364 9.04 4.53 -14.20
N HIS A 365 8.57 3.31 -14.41
CA HIS A 365 8.27 2.35 -13.35
C HIS A 365 8.82 0.97 -13.71
N HIS A 366 10.14 0.89 -13.84
CA HIS A 366 10.82 -0.37 -14.09
C HIS A 366 10.59 -1.38 -12.95
N THR A 367 10.61 -2.65 -13.31
CA THR A 367 10.46 -3.77 -12.37
C THR A 367 11.60 -4.77 -12.56
N ASP A 368 11.57 -5.84 -11.79
CA ASP A 368 12.48 -6.96 -11.89
C ASP A 368 11.72 -8.29 -11.95
N THR A 369 12.42 -9.32 -12.42
CA THR A 369 11.85 -10.66 -12.62
C THR A 369 11.46 -11.33 -11.31
N SER A 370 12.10 -11.03 -10.17
CA SER A 370 11.68 -11.57 -8.87
C SER A 370 10.28 -11.07 -8.51
N LYS A 371 10.04 -9.76 -8.64
CA LYS A 371 8.73 -9.14 -8.39
C LYS A 371 7.66 -9.69 -9.34
N LEU A 372 7.98 -9.83 -10.62
CA LEU A 372 7.06 -10.41 -11.60
C LEU A 372 6.71 -11.87 -11.30
N MET A 373 7.69 -12.69 -10.94
CA MET A 373 7.46 -14.08 -10.56
C MET A 373 6.60 -14.20 -9.28
N LEU A 374 6.83 -13.31 -8.30
CA LEU A 374 5.99 -13.22 -7.11
C LEU A 374 4.54 -12.87 -7.46
N LEU A 375 4.34 -11.90 -8.36
CA LEU A 375 3.00 -11.57 -8.87
C LEU A 375 2.33 -12.80 -9.51
N MET A 376 3.02 -13.48 -10.43
CA MET A 376 2.45 -14.64 -11.13
C MET A 376 2.13 -15.79 -10.18
N LYS A 377 2.98 -16.01 -9.17
CA LYS A 377 2.73 -16.99 -8.10
C LYS A 377 1.50 -16.62 -7.29
N ALA A 378 1.37 -15.35 -6.92
CA ALA A 378 0.24 -14.84 -6.14
C ALA A 378 -1.10 -14.99 -6.89
N LEU A 379 -1.14 -14.60 -8.17
CA LEU A 379 -2.33 -14.77 -9.00
C LEU A 379 -2.71 -16.24 -9.16
N ARG A 380 -1.74 -17.15 -9.38
CA ARG A 380 -2.01 -18.59 -9.44
C ARG A 380 -2.57 -19.13 -8.12
N ALA A 381 -2.07 -18.67 -6.99
CA ALA A 381 -2.57 -19.10 -5.69
C ALA A 381 -4.01 -18.62 -5.42
N GLN A 382 -4.40 -17.48 -6.00
CA GLN A 382 -5.70 -16.84 -5.76
C GLN A 382 -6.85 -17.52 -6.50
N PHE A 383 -6.61 -18.04 -7.72
CA PHE A 383 -7.68 -18.48 -8.62
C PHE A 383 -7.59 -19.95 -8.98
N THR A 384 -8.68 -20.69 -8.76
CA THR A 384 -8.76 -22.14 -9.02
C THR A 384 -8.63 -22.50 -10.49
N ASN A 385 -9.04 -21.59 -11.38
CA ASN A 385 -9.04 -21.75 -12.84
C ASN A 385 -7.98 -20.87 -13.53
N TRP A 386 -6.96 -20.41 -12.80
CA TRP A 386 -5.97 -19.46 -13.33
C TRP A 386 -5.21 -19.99 -14.54
N GLU A 387 -4.80 -21.26 -14.50
CA GLU A 387 -4.00 -21.86 -15.58
C GLU A 387 -4.81 -22.00 -16.87
N ASP A 388 -6.09 -22.35 -16.76
CA ASP A 388 -7.01 -22.40 -17.89
C ASP A 388 -7.28 -21.02 -18.48
N PHE A 389 -7.40 -20.00 -17.62
CA PHE A 389 -7.60 -18.63 -18.04
C PHE A 389 -6.40 -18.06 -18.80
N THR A 390 -5.19 -18.44 -18.39
CA THR A 390 -3.95 -17.81 -18.87
C THR A 390 -3.21 -18.59 -19.94
N ARG A 391 -3.60 -19.84 -20.20
CA ARG A 391 -2.96 -20.77 -21.16
C ARG A 391 -2.60 -20.12 -22.49
N ASP A 392 -3.59 -19.50 -23.13
CA ASP A 392 -3.46 -18.83 -24.44
C ASP A 392 -3.82 -17.35 -24.37
N ALA A 393 -3.81 -16.78 -23.16
CA ALA A 393 -4.21 -15.39 -22.95
C ALA A 393 -3.20 -14.40 -23.54
N GLN A 394 -3.74 -13.33 -24.11
CA GLN A 394 -2.98 -12.11 -24.35
C GLN A 394 -2.80 -11.35 -23.04
N TRP A 395 -1.75 -10.54 -22.94
CA TRP A 395 -1.46 -9.77 -21.74
C TRP A 395 -1.26 -8.31 -22.10
N GLU A 396 -1.93 -7.45 -21.36
CA GLU A 396 -1.78 -6.00 -21.45
C GLU A 396 -1.47 -5.42 -20.08
N MET A 397 -0.67 -4.36 -20.06
CA MET A 397 -0.33 -3.58 -18.88
C MET A 397 -0.67 -2.12 -19.17
N ILE A 398 -1.56 -1.55 -18.36
CA ILE A 398 -2.06 -0.19 -18.51
C ILE A 398 -1.55 0.65 -17.35
N TYR A 399 -0.79 1.68 -17.69
CA TYR A 399 -0.30 2.68 -16.75
C TYR A 399 -1.23 3.90 -16.76
N PHE A 400 -1.83 4.24 -15.62
CA PHE A 400 -2.57 5.49 -15.44
C PHE A 400 -1.65 6.56 -14.88
N LEU A 401 -1.49 7.66 -15.61
CA LEU A 401 -0.69 8.81 -15.20
C LEU A 401 -1.53 10.08 -15.17
N PRO A 402 -1.30 11.02 -14.25
CA PRO A 402 -1.97 12.31 -14.25
C PRO A 402 -1.69 13.08 -15.54
N ASN A 403 -2.65 13.89 -16.01
CA ASN A 403 -2.51 14.61 -17.27
C ASN A 403 -1.28 15.54 -17.29
N LYS A 404 -1.04 16.26 -16.19
CA LYS A 404 0.12 17.15 -16.01
C LYS A 404 1.46 16.46 -15.72
N ALA A 405 1.47 15.15 -15.45
CA ALA A 405 2.71 14.43 -15.18
C ALA A 405 3.51 14.19 -16.47
N ILE A 406 4.83 14.03 -16.32
CA ILE A 406 5.70 13.59 -17.41
C ILE A 406 5.21 12.20 -17.85
N LYS A 407 4.93 12.07 -19.16
CA LYS A 407 4.35 10.85 -19.71
C LYS A 407 5.40 9.78 -19.89
N MET A 408 4.98 8.53 -19.64
CA MET A 408 5.68 7.37 -20.14
C MET A 408 5.69 7.43 -21.67
N SER A 409 6.89 7.55 -22.24
CA SER A 409 7.14 7.46 -23.67
C SER A 409 7.71 6.10 -24.06
N ASN A 410 8.43 5.47 -23.13
CA ASN A 410 9.12 4.21 -23.36
C ASN A 410 8.42 3.06 -22.64
N ARG A 411 8.64 1.87 -23.18
CA ARG A 411 8.25 0.61 -22.54
C ARG A 411 9.00 0.43 -21.21
N GLN A 412 8.27 0.01 -20.18
CA GLN A 412 8.81 -0.24 -18.85
C GLN A 412 9.61 -1.55 -18.86
N ARG A 413 10.86 -1.45 -18.38
CA ARG A 413 11.81 -2.57 -18.36
C ARG A 413 11.49 -3.51 -17.21
N CYS A 414 11.69 -4.80 -17.44
CA CYS A 414 11.81 -5.82 -16.41
C CYS A 414 13.22 -6.36 -16.46
N SER A 415 14.02 -6.15 -15.42
CA SER A 415 15.43 -6.59 -15.37
C SER A 415 15.58 -7.96 -14.68
N ILE A 416 16.65 -8.67 -15.02
CA ILE A 416 17.09 -9.84 -14.25
C ILE A 416 18.03 -9.33 -13.14
N PRO A 417 17.74 -9.60 -11.85
CA PRO A 417 18.64 -9.25 -10.76
C PRO A 417 20.01 -9.86 -10.93
N ARG A 418 21.03 -9.16 -10.42
CA ARG A 418 22.42 -9.62 -10.47
C ARG A 418 22.58 -10.98 -9.78
N GLY A 419 23.27 -11.91 -10.42
CA GLY A 419 23.48 -13.28 -9.91
C GLY A 419 22.35 -14.26 -10.27
N MET A 420 21.27 -13.79 -10.91
CA MET A 420 20.16 -14.64 -11.37
C MET A 420 20.14 -14.83 -12.90
N GLU A 421 21.16 -14.36 -13.62
CA GLU A 421 21.21 -14.34 -15.08
C GLU A 421 21.19 -15.74 -15.71
N VAL A 422 21.67 -16.76 -15.00
CA VAL A 422 21.67 -18.16 -15.45
C VAL A 422 20.37 -18.88 -15.13
N ASN A 423 19.52 -18.35 -14.24
CA ASN A 423 18.30 -19.00 -13.78
C ASN A 423 17.23 -19.00 -14.88
N ALA A 424 16.75 -20.19 -15.26
CA ALA A 424 15.76 -20.35 -16.32
C ALA A 424 14.44 -19.61 -16.02
N GLY A 425 13.95 -19.65 -14.78
CA GLY A 425 12.72 -18.96 -14.39
C GLY A 425 12.82 -17.44 -14.54
N HIS A 426 13.98 -16.86 -14.21
CA HIS A 426 14.22 -15.42 -14.44
C HIS A 426 14.30 -15.09 -15.94
N LYS A 427 14.92 -15.94 -16.77
CA LYS A 427 14.94 -15.77 -18.23
C LYS A 427 13.54 -15.85 -18.84
N ASP A 428 12.72 -16.79 -18.38
CA ASP A 428 11.35 -16.98 -18.85
C ASP A 428 10.46 -15.79 -18.45
N ALA A 429 10.57 -15.32 -17.20
CA ALA A 429 9.86 -14.13 -16.72
C ALA A 429 10.27 -12.88 -17.52
N TYR A 430 11.58 -12.71 -17.77
CA TYR A 430 12.10 -11.63 -18.60
C TYR A 430 11.55 -11.68 -20.03
N LYS A 431 11.57 -12.86 -20.65
CA LYS A 431 11.05 -13.08 -22.01
C LYS A 431 9.55 -12.82 -22.06
N PHE A 432 8.79 -13.34 -21.10
CA PHE A 432 7.36 -13.10 -20.98
C PHE A 432 7.06 -11.60 -20.91
N TRP A 433 7.70 -10.87 -19.99
CA TRP A 433 7.49 -9.43 -19.87
C TRP A 433 7.80 -8.70 -21.16
N ASN A 434 8.93 -8.99 -21.82
CA ASN A 434 9.37 -8.20 -22.97
C ASN A 434 8.67 -8.56 -24.28
N THR A 435 8.14 -9.78 -24.42
CA THR A 435 7.60 -10.28 -25.70
C THR A 435 6.10 -10.56 -25.69
N LYS A 436 5.50 -10.83 -24.52
CA LYS A 436 4.09 -11.23 -24.41
C LYS A 436 3.19 -10.13 -23.83
N VAL A 437 3.73 -9.24 -23.01
CA VAL A 437 2.94 -8.18 -22.36
C VAL A 437 2.93 -6.92 -23.22
N TRP A 438 1.78 -6.52 -23.76
CA TRP A 438 1.65 -5.22 -24.41
C TRP A 438 1.52 -4.13 -23.34
N GLN A 439 2.13 -2.97 -23.56
CA GLN A 439 2.18 -1.91 -22.57
C GLN A 439 1.54 -0.65 -23.14
N TYR A 440 0.68 -0.02 -22.35
CA TYR A 440 -0.06 1.16 -22.73
C TYR A 440 -0.06 2.17 -21.59
N GLN A 441 -0.14 3.45 -21.90
CA GLN A 441 -0.39 4.50 -20.92
C GLN A 441 -1.69 5.24 -21.23
N ILE A 442 -2.37 5.64 -20.18
CA ILE A 442 -3.55 6.48 -20.21
C ILE A 442 -3.30 7.71 -19.37
N SER A 443 -3.66 8.87 -19.93
CA SER A 443 -3.61 10.14 -19.23
C SER A 443 -4.93 10.44 -18.53
N VAL A 444 -4.89 10.60 -17.21
CA VAL A 444 -6.04 10.94 -16.36
C VAL A 444 -6.06 12.45 -16.16
N ASP A 445 -6.99 13.13 -16.82
CA ASP A 445 -7.19 14.58 -16.71
C ASP A 445 -8.35 14.93 -15.76
N ALA A 446 -8.50 16.22 -15.44
CA ALA A 446 -9.63 16.73 -14.67
C ALA A 446 -11.00 16.49 -15.34
N THR A 447 -11.07 16.18 -16.65
CA THR A 447 -12.34 15.87 -17.35
C THR A 447 -12.84 14.45 -17.09
N VAL A 448 -11.97 13.58 -16.55
CA VAL A 448 -12.37 12.34 -15.86
C VAL A 448 -13.25 12.62 -14.64
N SER A 449 -13.35 13.88 -14.18
CA SER A 449 -14.38 14.29 -13.23
C SER A 449 -15.75 13.80 -13.68
N LEU A 450 -16.36 12.97 -12.82
CA LEU A 450 -17.69 12.38 -12.99
C LEU A 450 -18.77 13.42 -13.33
N VAL A 451 -18.54 14.69 -13.01
CA VAL A 451 -19.45 15.81 -13.26
C VAL A 451 -19.85 15.90 -14.74
N ARG A 452 -18.92 15.76 -15.69
CA ARG A 452 -19.28 15.85 -17.13
C ARG A 452 -19.95 14.59 -17.68
N ALA A 453 -19.91 13.47 -16.98
CA ALA A 453 -20.59 12.23 -17.39
C ALA A 453 -22.05 12.19 -16.93
N LEU A 454 -22.39 13.03 -15.95
CA LEU A 454 -23.71 13.10 -15.32
C LEU A 454 -24.45 14.42 -15.62
N LEU A 455 -23.76 15.44 -16.15
CA LEU A 455 -24.44 16.62 -16.68
C LEU A 455 -25.13 16.26 -18.00
N PRO A 456 -26.46 16.48 -18.15
CA PRO A 456 -27.12 16.34 -19.43
C PRO A 456 -26.41 17.23 -20.45
N LYS A 457 -26.18 16.69 -21.67
CA LYS A 457 -25.74 17.51 -22.80
C LYS A 457 -26.76 18.64 -22.94
N LYS A 458 -26.29 19.89 -22.85
CA LYS A 458 -27.12 21.06 -23.18
C LYS A 458 -27.47 21.06 -24.66
#